data_AF-A0AAP5SKR2-F1
#
_entry.id   AF-A0AAP5SKR2-F1
#
_cell.length_a   1.000
_cell.length_b   1.000
_cell.length_c   1.000
_cell.angle_alpha   90.00
_cell.angle_beta   90.00
_cell.angle_gamma   90.00
#
_symmetry.space_group_name_H-M   'P 1'
#
loop_
_entity.id
_entity.type
_entity.pdbx_description
1 polymer ?
#
loop_
_entity_poly.entity_id
_entity_poly.type
_entity_poly.pdbx_seq_one_letter_code
_entity_poly.pdbx_strand_id
1 'polypeptide(L)'
;MNNDFLNLLETLNNEKYMRSFISYLISPVITGIKPSSTITLSKQGHNLYKLWDMYGEDFLKDLNLKHILLRETVNSKVVLIYDEINLMNTVYKKSSMDFLEKLDYKLTMSIDEILTHLVNRYDSFHCPHELGIFLGIPVKDVECFMECTKSKCLLCGYWKVYEEEKKAQEIFELYDSSKEIIMNHLLSGKDLKEVYNLTNNVYKFTI
;
A
#
# COMPACT_ATOMS: atom_id res chain seq x y z
N MET A 1 -11.31 4.08 -12.41
CA MET A 1 -10.97 2.72 -12.89
C MET A 1 -11.60 2.54 -14.25
N ASN A 2 -10.84 2.08 -15.25
CA ASN A 2 -11.30 1.96 -16.64
C ASN A 2 -12.45 0.94 -16.76
N ASN A 3 -13.48 1.24 -17.56
CA ASN A 3 -14.63 0.36 -17.80
C ASN A 3 -14.23 -0.99 -18.41
N ASP A 4 -13.22 -1.01 -19.29
CA ASP A 4 -12.74 -2.26 -19.91
C ASP A 4 -12.12 -3.18 -18.86
N PHE A 5 -11.41 -2.62 -17.88
CA PHE A 5 -10.84 -3.41 -16.79
C PHE A 5 -11.92 -3.95 -15.86
N LEU A 6 -12.96 -3.16 -15.56
CA LEU A 6 -14.12 -3.66 -14.82
C LEU A 6 -14.79 -4.81 -15.56
N ASN A 7 -15.03 -4.65 -16.86
CA ASN A 7 -15.61 -5.69 -17.71
C ASN A 7 -14.74 -6.97 -17.71
N LEU A 8 -13.41 -6.83 -17.80
CA LEU A 8 -12.49 -7.95 -17.68
C LEU A 8 -12.68 -8.67 -16.34
N LEU A 9 -12.64 -7.94 -15.22
CA LEU A 9 -12.74 -8.52 -13.88
C LEU A 9 -14.01 -9.37 -13.71
N GLU A 10 -15.14 -8.91 -14.23
CA GLU A 10 -16.43 -9.64 -14.15
C GLU A 10 -16.42 -10.99 -14.92
N THR A 11 -15.51 -11.17 -15.88
CA THR A 11 -15.38 -12.44 -16.62
C THR A 11 -14.46 -13.45 -15.94
N LEU A 12 -13.68 -13.02 -14.94
CA LEU A 12 -12.66 -13.86 -14.31
C LEU A 12 -13.28 -14.80 -13.28
N ASN A 13 -12.67 -15.98 -13.14
CA ASN A 13 -12.97 -16.82 -11.98
C ASN A 13 -12.48 -16.14 -10.68
N ASN A 14 -12.96 -16.64 -9.54
CA ASN A 14 -12.69 -16.03 -8.24
C ASN A 14 -11.19 -15.79 -7.94
N GLU A 15 -10.33 -16.75 -8.24
CA GLU A 15 -8.89 -16.60 -8.00
C GLU A 15 -8.30 -15.49 -8.89
N LYS A 16 -8.54 -15.55 -10.21
CA LYS A 16 -8.04 -14.56 -11.15
C LYS A 16 -8.62 -13.17 -10.87
N TYR A 17 -9.89 -13.07 -10.48
CA TYR A 17 -10.50 -11.83 -10.03
C TYR A 17 -9.73 -11.23 -8.86
N MET A 18 -9.53 -12.01 -7.78
CA MET A 18 -8.85 -11.53 -6.58
C MET A 18 -7.44 -11.06 -6.92
N ARG A 19 -6.66 -11.89 -7.62
CA ARG A 19 -5.27 -11.59 -7.93
C ARG A 19 -5.16 -10.33 -8.83
N SER A 20 -6.00 -10.21 -9.87
CA SER A 20 -6.01 -9.03 -10.76
C SER A 20 -6.46 -7.76 -10.04
N PHE A 21 -7.54 -7.84 -9.26
CA PHE A 21 -8.08 -6.69 -8.54
C PHE A 21 -7.12 -6.20 -7.47
N ILE A 22 -6.56 -7.11 -6.65
CA ILE A 22 -5.57 -6.73 -5.64
C ILE A 22 -4.31 -6.17 -6.31
N SER A 23 -3.82 -6.77 -7.40
CA SER A 23 -2.67 -6.23 -8.14
C SER A 23 -2.90 -4.80 -8.61
N TYR A 24 -4.10 -4.49 -9.11
CA TYR A 24 -4.48 -3.11 -9.43
C TYR A 24 -4.42 -2.19 -8.18
N LEU A 25 -4.96 -2.62 -7.04
CA LEU A 25 -4.94 -1.82 -5.80
C LEU A 25 -3.52 -1.57 -5.29
N ILE A 26 -2.63 -2.56 -5.38
CA ILE A 26 -1.25 -2.48 -4.89
C ILE A 26 -0.25 -2.13 -6.00
N SER A 27 -0.71 -1.66 -7.17
CA SER A 27 0.16 -1.28 -8.30
C SER A 27 1.34 -0.41 -7.88
N PRO A 28 1.17 0.63 -7.02
CA PRO A 28 2.30 1.44 -6.59
C PRO A 28 3.37 0.68 -5.78
N VAL A 29 3.00 -0.40 -5.09
CA VAL A 29 3.96 -1.27 -4.38
C VAL A 29 4.68 -2.16 -5.37
N ILE A 30 3.94 -2.79 -6.29
CA ILE A 30 4.51 -3.64 -7.35
C ILE A 30 5.54 -2.85 -8.17
N THR A 31 5.21 -1.62 -8.57
CA THR A 31 6.10 -0.80 -9.40
C THR A 31 7.23 -0.12 -8.63
N GLY A 32 7.29 -0.31 -7.31
CA GLY A 32 8.36 0.21 -6.44
C GLY A 32 8.22 1.68 -6.05
N ILE A 33 7.07 2.32 -6.29
CA ILE A 33 6.83 3.71 -5.90
C ILE A 33 6.52 3.80 -4.40
N LYS A 34 5.71 2.87 -3.88
CA LYS A 34 5.34 2.80 -2.46
C LYS A 34 6.05 1.66 -1.76
N PRO A 35 6.47 1.86 -0.50
CA PRO A 35 6.94 0.76 0.34
C PRO A 35 5.83 -0.24 0.68
N SER A 36 4.59 0.25 0.84
CA SER A 36 3.44 -0.56 1.21
C SER A 36 2.10 0.06 0.84
N SER A 37 1.05 -0.76 0.89
CA SER A 37 -0.35 -0.36 0.75
C SER A 37 -1.23 -1.15 1.71
N THR A 38 -2.17 -0.49 2.37
CA THR A 38 -3.25 -1.17 3.10
C THR A 38 -4.42 -1.45 2.18
N ILE A 39 -4.94 -2.67 2.21
CA ILE A 39 -6.18 -3.05 1.54
C ILE A 39 -7.22 -3.54 2.55
N THR A 40 -8.50 -3.27 2.29
CA THR A 40 -9.62 -3.80 3.07
C THR A 40 -10.30 -4.90 2.27
N LEU A 41 -10.25 -6.12 2.80
CA LEU A 41 -10.81 -7.32 2.20
C LEU A 41 -12.15 -7.61 2.86
N SER A 42 -13.23 -7.30 2.16
CA SER A 42 -14.60 -7.42 2.67
C SER A 42 -15.27 -8.73 2.24
N LYS A 43 -16.25 -9.20 3.03
CA LYS A 43 -17.20 -10.25 2.62
C LYS A 43 -18.22 -9.76 1.59
N GLN A 44 -18.39 -8.45 1.44
CA GLN A 44 -19.29 -7.85 0.44
C GLN A 44 -18.73 -7.99 -0.98
N GLY A 45 -19.62 -8.10 -1.98
CA GLY A 45 -19.23 -8.31 -3.37
C GLY A 45 -18.66 -9.72 -3.60
N HIS A 46 -17.47 -9.81 -4.20
CA HIS A 46 -16.80 -11.08 -4.52
C HIS A 46 -16.19 -11.80 -3.31
N ASN A 47 -16.47 -11.33 -2.08
CA ASN A 47 -15.99 -11.93 -0.84
C ASN A 47 -14.45 -12.08 -0.83
N LEU A 48 -13.75 -10.97 -1.07
CA LEU A 48 -12.28 -10.90 -1.03
C LEU A 48 -11.72 -11.39 0.30
N TYR A 49 -12.48 -11.28 1.40
CA TYR A 49 -12.14 -11.89 2.69
C TYR A 49 -11.84 -13.39 2.54
N LYS A 50 -12.77 -14.17 1.97
CA LYS A 50 -12.59 -15.62 1.82
C LYS A 50 -11.55 -15.94 0.74
N LEU A 51 -11.53 -15.17 -0.36
CA LEU A 51 -10.58 -15.39 -1.44
C LEU A 51 -9.13 -15.18 -0.98
N TRP A 52 -8.90 -14.18 -0.12
CA TRP A 52 -7.59 -13.94 0.49
C TRP A 52 -7.12 -15.14 1.32
N ASP A 53 -8.00 -15.74 2.13
CA ASP A 53 -7.65 -16.91 2.94
C ASP A 53 -7.29 -18.14 2.11
N MET A 54 -7.80 -18.22 0.88
CA MET A 54 -7.54 -19.35 -0.02
C MET A 54 -6.31 -19.11 -0.91
N TYR A 55 -6.06 -17.87 -1.35
CA TYR A 55 -5.10 -17.59 -2.42
C TYR A 55 -4.07 -16.48 -2.10
N GLY A 56 -4.23 -15.74 -1.01
CA GLY A 56 -3.45 -14.53 -0.71
C GLY A 56 -1.95 -14.81 -0.53
N GLU A 57 -1.59 -15.86 0.20
CA GLU A 57 -0.20 -16.23 0.47
C GLU A 57 0.55 -16.58 -0.83
N ASP A 58 -0.01 -17.51 -1.62
CA ASP A 58 0.57 -17.93 -2.90
C ASP A 58 0.64 -16.76 -3.90
N PHE A 59 -0.39 -15.90 -3.90
CA PHE A 59 -0.41 -14.70 -4.71
C PHE A 59 0.75 -13.74 -4.39
N LEU A 60 0.99 -13.45 -3.11
CA LEU A 60 2.08 -12.55 -2.72
C LEU A 60 3.46 -13.16 -2.95
N LYS A 61 3.58 -14.48 -2.80
CA LYS A 61 4.81 -15.21 -3.11
C LYS A 61 5.20 -15.07 -4.59
N ASP A 62 4.23 -15.10 -5.50
CA ASP A 62 4.48 -14.86 -6.93
C ASP A 62 4.99 -13.45 -7.23
N LEU A 63 4.66 -12.48 -6.38
CA LEU A 63 5.08 -11.08 -6.48
C LEU A 63 6.28 -10.73 -5.59
N ASN A 64 6.84 -11.69 -4.85
CA ASN A 64 7.88 -11.45 -3.84
C ASN A 64 7.52 -10.31 -2.86
N LEU A 65 6.25 -10.23 -2.47
CA LEU A 65 5.76 -9.27 -1.50
C LEU A 65 5.44 -9.98 -0.18
N LYS A 66 5.44 -9.21 0.90
CA LYS A 66 5.04 -9.69 2.24
C LYS A 66 3.76 -9.00 2.67
N HIS A 67 3.15 -9.53 3.72
CA HIS A 67 1.99 -8.91 4.33
C HIS A 67 1.95 -9.07 5.84
N ILE A 68 1.15 -8.22 6.49
CA ILE A 68 0.77 -8.37 7.89
C ILE A 68 -0.70 -7.96 8.07
N LEU A 69 -1.43 -8.71 8.88
CA LEU A 69 -2.81 -8.40 9.24
C LEU A 69 -2.83 -7.31 10.30
N LEU A 70 -3.40 -6.14 9.97
CA LEU A 70 -3.51 -5.03 10.90
C LEU A 70 -4.77 -5.11 11.76
N ARG A 71 -5.86 -5.61 11.19
CA ARG A 71 -7.14 -5.78 11.89
C ARG A 71 -8.00 -6.82 11.20
N GLU A 72 -8.71 -7.61 11.99
CA GLU A 72 -9.77 -8.48 11.52
C GLU A 72 -11.05 -8.23 12.28
N THR A 73 -12.16 -8.17 11.54
CA THR A 73 -13.51 -8.13 12.07
C THR A 73 -14.30 -9.28 11.48
N VAL A 74 -15.53 -9.49 11.98
CA VAL A 74 -16.44 -10.50 11.42
C VAL A 74 -16.76 -10.31 9.94
N ASN A 75 -16.57 -9.10 9.38
CA ASN A 75 -16.94 -8.76 8.01
C ASN A 75 -15.76 -8.42 7.10
N SER A 76 -14.59 -8.11 7.66
CA SER A 76 -13.46 -7.63 6.86
C SER A 76 -12.10 -7.84 7.52
N LYS A 77 -11.06 -7.91 6.68
CA LYS A 77 -9.64 -7.87 7.07
C LYS A 77 -9.01 -6.58 6.54
N VAL A 78 -8.17 -5.94 7.33
CA VAL A 78 -7.27 -4.87 6.88
C VAL A 78 -5.87 -5.45 6.85
N VAL A 79 -5.29 -5.53 5.66
CA VAL A 79 -3.97 -6.13 5.43
C VAL A 79 -3.03 -5.06 4.90
N LEU A 80 -1.84 -4.96 5.48
CA LEU A 80 -0.73 -4.18 4.95
C LEU A 80 0.10 -5.10 4.05
N ILE A 81 0.19 -4.78 2.77
CA ILE A 81 1.03 -5.49 1.79
C ILE A 81 2.23 -4.61 1.47
N TYR A 82 3.43 -5.17 1.51
CA TYR A 82 4.67 -4.41 1.42
C TYR A 82 5.79 -5.13 0.69
N ASP A 83 6.68 -4.35 0.08
CA ASP A 83 8.01 -4.81 -0.31
C ASP A 83 8.95 -4.61 0.88
N GLU A 84 9.61 -5.68 1.32
CA GLU A 84 10.42 -5.66 2.55
C GLU A 84 11.57 -4.63 2.48
N ILE A 85 12.29 -4.59 1.36
CA ILE A 85 13.46 -3.72 1.22
C ILE A 85 13.01 -2.25 1.17
N ASN A 86 11.99 -1.92 0.39
CA ASN A 86 11.48 -0.56 0.27
C ASN A 86 10.86 -0.08 1.58
N LEU A 87 10.15 -0.95 2.30
CA LEU A 87 9.61 -0.64 3.62
C LEU A 87 10.73 -0.37 4.63
N MET A 88 11.75 -1.23 4.70
CA MET A 88 12.91 -1.00 5.56
C MET A 88 13.59 0.34 5.23
N ASN A 89 13.84 0.63 3.96
CA ASN A 89 14.46 1.89 3.53
C ASN A 89 13.62 3.11 3.94
N THR A 90 12.30 3.00 3.90
CA THR A 90 11.39 4.09 4.28
C THR A 90 11.33 4.28 5.79
N VAL A 91 11.17 3.20 6.55
CA VAL A 91 11.03 3.22 8.01
C VAL A 91 12.34 3.65 8.66
N TYR A 92 13.47 3.05 8.27
CA TYR A 92 14.78 3.33 8.85
C TYR A 92 15.44 4.61 8.31
N LYS A 93 14.80 5.32 7.38
CA LYS A 93 15.23 6.66 7.00
C LYS A 93 15.24 7.54 8.25
N LYS A 94 16.34 8.27 8.45
CA LYS A 94 16.55 9.10 9.66
C LYS A 94 15.33 9.94 10.03
N SER A 95 14.75 10.68 9.08
CA SER A 95 13.57 11.51 9.34
C SER A 95 12.34 10.72 9.81
N SER A 96 12.16 9.50 9.29
CA SER A 96 11.06 8.61 9.67
C SER A 96 11.29 8.08 11.08
N MET A 97 12.50 7.61 11.38
CA MET A 97 12.85 7.15 12.72
C MET A 97 12.78 8.26 13.77
N ASP A 98 13.27 9.46 13.47
CA ASP A 98 13.19 10.62 14.38
C ASP A 98 11.72 10.93 14.78
N PHE A 99 10.76 10.68 13.88
CA PHE A 99 9.33 10.78 14.17
C PHE A 99 8.81 9.56 14.95
N LEU A 100 9.11 8.35 14.48
CA LEU A 100 8.61 7.10 15.07
C LEU A 100 9.16 6.88 16.50
N GLU A 101 10.35 7.36 16.84
CA GLU A 101 10.91 7.28 18.20
C GLU A 101 10.04 7.98 19.25
N LYS A 102 9.29 9.02 18.85
CA LYS A 102 8.32 9.71 19.71
C LYS A 102 7.12 8.82 20.08
N LEU A 103 6.95 7.68 19.39
CA LEU A 103 5.85 6.72 19.51
C LEU A 103 6.35 5.32 19.95
N ASP A 104 7.52 5.28 20.60
CA ASP A 104 8.18 4.10 21.17
C ASP A 104 8.73 3.07 20.18
N TYR A 105 8.85 3.43 18.90
CA TYR A 105 9.64 2.65 17.94
C TYR A 105 11.13 2.93 18.15
N LYS A 106 12.02 1.94 18.01
CA LYS A 106 13.47 2.13 18.25
C LYS A 106 14.27 1.69 17.04
N LEU A 107 15.37 2.40 16.75
CA LEU A 107 16.28 2.04 15.64
C LEU A 107 16.85 0.61 15.77
N THR A 108 16.96 0.10 16.99
CA THR A 108 17.44 -1.26 17.27
C THR A 108 16.41 -2.35 16.99
N MET A 109 15.14 -2.00 16.79
CA MET A 109 14.10 -2.98 16.47
C MET A 109 14.28 -3.48 15.05
N SER A 110 14.13 -4.78 14.86
CA SER A 110 13.96 -5.42 13.56
C SER A 110 12.66 -4.98 12.87
N ILE A 111 12.55 -5.22 11.56
CA ILE A 111 11.35 -4.86 10.81
C ILE A 111 10.11 -5.60 11.35
N ASP A 112 10.27 -6.85 11.79
CA ASP A 112 9.19 -7.64 12.37
C ASP A 112 8.72 -7.07 13.71
N GLU A 113 9.65 -6.60 14.56
CA GLU A 113 9.32 -5.94 15.83
C GLU A 113 8.61 -4.60 15.58
N ILE A 114 9.06 -3.80 14.60
CA ILE A 114 8.41 -2.55 14.22
C ILE A 114 6.98 -2.82 13.72
N LEU A 115 6.80 -3.80 12.84
CA LEU A 115 5.49 -4.18 12.32
C LEU A 115 4.57 -4.73 13.40
N THR A 116 5.10 -5.52 14.34
CA THR A 116 4.35 -5.99 15.52
C THR A 116 3.88 -4.83 16.38
N HIS A 117 4.74 -3.84 16.61
CA HIS A 117 4.36 -2.62 17.34
C HIS A 117 3.27 -1.84 16.60
N LEU A 118 3.38 -1.72 15.27
CA LEU A 118 2.34 -1.09 14.44
C LEU A 118 0.99 -1.81 14.57
N VAL A 119 0.96 -3.15 14.57
CA VAL A 119 -0.28 -3.93 14.76
C VAL A 119 -0.91 -3.62 16.12
N ASN A 120 -0.12 -3.60 17.19
CA ASN A 120 -0.61 -3.26 18.54
C ASN A 120 -1.18 -1.84 18.61
N ARG A 121 -0.52 -0.88 17.93
CA ARG A 121 -1.02 0.50 17.82
C ARG A 121 -2.25 0.59 16.94
N TYR A 122 -2.37 -0.26 15.91
CA TYR A 122 -3.56 -0.34 15.07
C TYR A 122 -4.79 -0.78 15.86
N ASP A 123 -4.65 -1.77 16.73
CA ASP A 123 -5.71 -2.21 17.63
C ASP A 123 -6.11 -1.12 18.63
N SER A 124 -5.12 -0.49 19.26
CA SER A 124 -5.34 0.53 20.29
C SER A 124 -6.00 1.82 19.75
N PHE A 125 -5.58 2.29 18.57
CA PHE A 125 -5.96 3.61 18.05
C PHE A 125 -6.85 3.56 16.80
N HIS A 126 -7.21 2.37 16.30
CA HIS A 126 -8.09 2.17 15.14
C HIS A 126 -7.64 2.96 13.90
N CYS A 127 -6.43 2.67 13.39
CA CYS A 127 -5.71 3.41 12.34
C CYS A 127 -4.86 4.58 12.90
N PRO A 128 -3.67 4.27 13.46
CA PRO A 128 -2.81 5.25 14.09
C PRO A 128 -2.13 6.13 13.02
N HIS A 129 -1.91 7.41 13.34
CA HIS A 129 -1.43 8.40 12.38
C HIS A 129 -0.09 8.03 11.73
N GLU A 130 0.80 7.39 12.49
CA GLU A 130 2.12 6.96 11.98
C GLU A 130 2.05 5.92 10.88
N LEU A 131 0.91 5.25 10.66
CA LEU A 131 0.68 4.39 9.50
C LEU A 131 1.03 5.10 8.19
N GLY A 132 0.86 6.42 8.13
CA GLY A 132 1.28 7.23 6.98
C GLY A 132 2.75 7.04 6.61
N ILE A 133 3.65 6.91 7.60
CA ILE A 133 5.09 6.67 7.38
C ILE A 133 5.30 5.32 6.69
N PHE A 134 4.62 4.27 7.16
CA PHE A 134 4.69 2.94 6.57
C PHE A 134 4.16 2.91 5.13
N LEU A 135 3.20 3.80 4.81
CA LEU A 135 2.65 3.98 3.48
C LEU A 135 3.50 4.89 2.56
N GLY A 136 4.64 5.41 3.05
CA GLY A 136 5.52 6.29 2.30
C GLY A 136 5.08 7.76 2.24
N ILE A 137 4.16 8.19 3.10
CA ILE A 137 3.75 9.60 3.20
C ILE A 137 4.88 10.40 3.87
N PRO A 138 5.21 11.60 3.35
CA PRO A 138 6.22 12.45 3.98
C PRO A 138 5.94 12.72 5.46
N VAL A 139 6.99 12.67 6.28
CA VAL A 139 6.90 12.88 7.75
C VAL A 139 6.18 14.17 8.09
N LYS A 140 6.44 15.26 7.37
CA LYS A 140 5.80 16.55 7.61
C LYS A 140 4.30 16.55 7.38
N ASP A 141 3.83 15.85 6.34
CA ASP A 141 2.40 15.70 6.11
C ASP A 141 1.73 14.84 7.21
N VAL A 142 2.42 13.81 7.71
CA VAL A 142 1.93 13.00 8.83
C VAL A 142 1.90 13.80 10.14
N GLU A 143 2.96 14.55 10.45
CA GLU A 143 3.03 15.44 11.63
C GLU A 143 1.89 16.47 11.59
N CYS A 144 1.73 17.20 10.48
CA CYS A 144 0.68 18.21 10.32
C CYS A 144 -0.74 17.62 10.42
N PHE A 145 -0.95 16.40 9.92
CA PHE A 145 -2.21 15.69 10.04
C PHE A 145 -2.51 15.29 11.49
N MET A 146 -1.51 14.75 12.20
CA MET A 146 -1.64 14.32 13.60
C MET A 146 -1.94 15.47 14.56
N GLU A 147 -1.34 16.63 14.33
CA GLU A 147 -1.46 17.80 15.21
C GLU A 147 -2.77 18.59 15.01
N CYS A 148 -3.69 18.14 14.14
CA CYS A 148 -4.96 18.84 13.83
C CYS A 148 -4.76 20.34 13.56
N THR A 149 -3.69 20.68 12.84
CA THR A 149 -3.21 22.07 12.74
C THR A 149 -4.13 22.95 11.89
N LYS A 150 -4.10 24.26 12.15
CA LYS A 150 -4.68 25.30 11.27
C LYS A 150 -3.91 25.44 9.94
N SER A 151 -2.90 24.61 9.70
CA SER A 151 -2.10 24.64 8.49
C SER A 151 -3.01 24.46 7.27
N LYS A 152 -2.85 25.37 6.30
CA LYS A 152 -3.66 25.34 5.08
C LYS A 152 -3.30 24.08 4.30
N CYS A 153 -4.28 23.21 4.10
CA CYS A 153 -4.16 22.10 3.15
C CYS A 153 -3.87 22.68 1.76
N LEU A 154 -2.71 22.33 1.19
CA LEU A 154 -2.27 22.83 -0.12
C LEU A 154 -2.93 22.02 -1.24
N LEU A 155 -2.95 20.69 -1.08
CA LEU A 155 -3.51 19.75 -2.04
C LEU A 155 -4.15 18.57 -1.30
N CYS A 156 -5.21 17.99 -1.86
CA CYS A 156 -5.84 16.78 -1.36
C CYS A 156 -6.03 15.79 -2.51
N GLY A 157 -5.46 14.60 -2.35
CA GLY A 157 -5.59 13.51 -3.31
C GLY A 157 -5.42 12.17 -2.61
N TYR A 158 -4.28 11.50 -2.83
CA TYR A 158 -3.96 10.25 -2.13
C TYR A 158 -3.69 10.45 -0.63
N TRP A 159 -3.22 11.63 -0.24
CA TRP A 159 -3.19 12.11 1.13
C TRP A 159 -3.44 13.64 1.15
N LYS A 160 -3.49 14.24 2.34
CA LYS A 160 -3.55 15.70 2.52
C LYS A 160 -2.13 16.26 2.58
N VAL A 161 -1.83 17.21 1.71
CA VAL A 161 -0.48 17.79 1.55
C VAL A 161 -0.44 19.15 2.26
N TYR A 162 0.61 19.35 3.05
CA TYR A 162 0.80 20.55 3.87
C TYR A 162 2.08 21.33 3.55
N GLU A 163 3.03 20.74 2.81
CA GLU A 163 4.31 21.39 2.50
C GLU A 163 4.67 21.35 0.99
N GLU A 164 5.02 20.19 0.43
CA GLU A 164 5.54 20.07 -0.93
C GLU A 164 4.45 19.75 -1.98
N GLU A 165 3.56 20.70 -2.28
CA GLU A 165 2.44 20.52 -3.23
C GLU A 165 2.84 19.92 -4.59
N LYS A 166 3.85 20.50 -5.24
CA LYS A 166 4.29 20.05 -6.58
C LYS A 166 4.81 18.61 -6.57
N LYS A 167 5.65 18.28 -5.58
CA LYS A 167 6.21 16.94 -5.43
C LYS A 167 5.12 15.91 -5.10
N ALA A 168 4.15 16.28 -4.26
CA ALA A 168 3.03 15.40 -3.97
C ALA A 168 2.18 15.15 -5.23
N GLN A 169 1.96 16.17 -6.06
CA GLN A 169 1.27 16.01 -7.34
C GLN A 169 2.02 15.05 -8.27
N GLU A 170 3.34 15.20 -8.42
CA GLU A 170 4.17 14.27 -9.21
C GLU A 170 4.06 12.82 -8.70
N ILE A 171 4.05 12.62 -7.37
CA ILE A 171 3.86 11.30 -6.77
C ILE A 171 2.45 10.74 -7.06
N PHE A 172 1.41 11.58 -7.02
CA PHE A 172 0.05 11.16 -7.34
C PHE A 172 -0.06 10.70 -8.80
N GLU A 173 0.55 11.44 -9.73
CA GLU A 173 0.61 11.10 -11.15
C GLU A 173 1.36 9.78 -11.38
N LEU A 174 2.43 9.53 -10.63
CA LEU A 174 3.14 8.24 -10.65
C LEU A 174 2.25 7.09 -10.12
N TYR A 175 1.45 7.31 -9.08
CA TYR A 175 0.50 6.30 -8.60
C TYR A 175 -0.55 5.97 -9.66
N ASP A 176 -1.08 6.97 -10.36
CA ASP A 176 -2.03 6.75 -11.45
C ASP A 176 -1.36 5.99 -12.60
N SER A 177 -0.16 6.41 -13.02
CA SER A 177 0.63 5.75 -14.06
C SER A 177 0.92 4.28 -13.74
N SER A 178 1.23 3.97 -12.47
CA SER A 178 1.47 2.58 -12.05
C SER A 178 0.24 1.70 -12.23
N LYS A 179 -0.96 2.22 -11.91
CA LYS A 179 -2.22 1.51 -12.08
C LYS A 179 -2.53 1.29 -13.54
N GLU A 180 -2.28 2.29 -14.38
CA GLU A 180 -2.49 2.18 -15.83
C GLU A 180 -1.61 1.10 -16.45
N ILE A 181 -0.32 1.04 -16.10
CA ILE A 181 0.60 0.04 -16.63
C ILE A 181 0.17 -1.38 -16.24
N ILE A 182 -0.12 -1.63 -14.96
CA ILE A 182 -0.59 -2.93 -14.48
C ILE A 182 -1.90 -3.32 -15.17
N MET A 183 -2.85 -2.39 -15.24
CA MET A 183 -4.14 -2.60 -15.89
C MET A 183 -4.00 -2.94 -17.38
N ASN A 184 -3.14 -2.23 -18.12
CA ASN A 184 -2.91 -2.45 -19.55
C ASN A 184 -2.30 -3.83 -19.81
N HIS A 185 -1.36 -4.27 -18.98
CA HIS A 185 -0.79 -5.61 -19.10
C HIS A 185 -1.83 -6.70 -18.83
N LEU A 186 -2.67 -6.53 -17.81
CA LEU A 186 -3.77 -7.47 -17.51
C LEU A 186 -4.82 -7.51 -18.63
N LEU A 187 -5.19 -6.36 -19.20
CA LEU A 187 -6.09 -6.28 -20.36
C LEU A 187 -5.52 -6.96 -21.59
N SER A 188 -4.20 -6.98 -21.75
CA SER A 188 -3.51 -7.71 -22.82
C SER A 188 -3.45 -9.23 -22.62
N GLY A 189 -4.06 -9.75 -21.56
CA GLY A 189 -4.13 -11.18 -21.26
C GLY A 189 -2.84 -11.78 -20.66
N LYS A 190 -1.88 -10.94 -20.27
CA LYS A 190 -0.66 -11.41 -19.58
C LYS A 190 -1.03 -11.96 -18.21
N ASP A 191 -0.35 -13.02 -17.80
CA ASP A 191 -0.48 -13.49 -16.44
C ASP A 191 0.23 -12.55 -15.46
N LEU A 192 -0.07 -12.71 -14.17
CA LEU A 192 0.44 -11.80 -13.15
C LEU A 192 1.94 -11.91 -12.90
N LYS A 193 2.53 -13.08 -13.15
CA LYS A 193 3.97 -13.26 -13.00
C LYS A 193 4.71 -12.55 -14.13
N GLU A 194 4.17 -12.60 -15.34
CA GLU A 194 4.64 -11.79 -16.47
C GLU A 194 4.49 -10.30 -16.18
N VAL A 195 3.31 -9.87 -15.70
CA VAL A 195 3.07 -8.47 -15.32
C VAL A 195 4.09 -8.01 -14.28
N TYR A 196 4.31 -8.79 -13.22
CA TYR A 196 5.29 -8.48 -12.20
C TYR A 196 6.70 -8.35 -12.79
N ASN A 197 7.16 -9.32 -13.58
CA ASN A 197 8.50 -9.26 -14.18
C ASN A 197 8.71 -8.03 -15.08
N LEU A 198 7.66 -7.57 -15.77
CA LEU A 198 7.72 -6.40 -16.65
C LEU A 198 7.66 -5.06 -15.91
N THR A 199 7.07 -5.04 -14.72
CA THR A 199 6.69 -3.80 -14.03
C THR A 199 7.33 -3.63 -12.66
N ASN A 200 7.93 -4.67 -12.11
CA ASN A 200 8.53 -4.64 -10.79
C ASN A 200 9.63 -3.58 -10.71
N ASN A 201 9.53 -2.68 -9.73
CA ASN A 201 10.53 -1.65 -9.45
C ASN A 201 10.88 -0.71 -10.63
N VAL A 202 10.01 -0.59 -11.65
CA VAL A 202 10.26 0.31 -12.80
C VAL A 202 10.38 1.78 -12.41
N TYR A 203 9.82 2.18 -11.26
CA TYR A 203 9.92 3.54 -10.73
C TYR A 203 10.85 3.68 -9.52
N LYS A 204 11.68 2.67 -9.21
CA LYS A 204 12.53 2.64 -8.01
C LYS A 204 13.49 3.82 -7.89
N PHE A 205 13.80 4.52 -8.99
CA PHE A 205 14.73 5.66 -9.03
C PHE A 205 14.05 6.98 -9.43
N THR A 206 12.72 7.05 -9.39
CA THR A 206 11.96 8.19 -9.93
C THR A 206 11.65 9.26 -8.87
N ILE A 207 11.92 9.01 -7.58
CA ILE A 207 11.56 9.90 -6.45
C ILE A 207 12.69 10.00 -5.43
#